data_AF-A0A3A4NCJ4-F1
#
_entry.id   AF-A0A3A4NCJ4-F1
#
_cell.length_a   1.000
_cell.length_b   1.000
_cell.length_c   1.000
_cell.angle_alpha   90.00
_cell.angle_beta   90.00
_cell.angle_gamma   90.00
#
_symmetry.space_group_name_H-M   'P 1'
#
loop_
_entity.id
_entity.type
_entity.pdbx_description
1 polymer ?
#
loop_
_entity_poly.entity_id
_entity_poly.type
_entity_poly.pdbx_seq_one_letter_code
_entity_poly.pdbx_strand_id
1 'polypeptide(L)'
;MEAESNMDVKAVVAIGGKNSRSIDPVKVPKALFPIANKPAYQYTLETLERMGIREVFLTVGDKEIVSALTNEPLEGMKVRTVVEDHPRGTAGCLKPLEPELSGHTIVLIAAGLISLHPEDLQQMILHHKHSGADLTVGLVTQGEKKSGIERVLLNGNNEIEEVVQLHFSMDRRSNMETSGIYVLESQVLEHIKPTGFMDMKEQLLPKVRKSGMKVEGWKHKQNCAGIRTIGDYLRMNFELLRDTPQAKQHLDDYQEITSQIWVGRNVSIDPTATLIRPLVIGENTSIDKNVTLIGPSVIGPGCQLKKNSFIRESVLWADSSLPSDFEVDKCLISGKAARFDTGYCRESIILNGEPFLDGIGAVLGGTTVRKVIKEKPSWTRQLNGRLYPILKRTLDLAFSGTLLLLTLPLWTFIAIAIKLDSRGPVFFAQTRCGKDARPFKMIKFRTMVQEAEEIKTRIQNLNQSDGPMFKIDGDPRETRVGRFLRRTNLDELPQLLNVLQGHMSVVGPRPLSMSEMRFNPHWRDVRLKVQQGLTGLWQIKGKSTNFFHNWIQLDLQYVDECSFLLDLKIIFLTFFKALSKV
;
A
#
# COMPACT_ATOMS: atom_id res chain seq x y z
N MET A 1 21.82 -12.31 -33.30
CA MET A 1 22.27 -11.42 -32.20
C MET A 1 21.18 -11.16 -31.17
N GLU A 2 19.95 -10.71 -31.50
CA GLU A 2 18.91 -10.45 -30.49
C GLU A 2 18.30 -11.72 -29.83
N ALA A 3 18.25 -12.85 -30.54
CA ALA A 3 17.73 -14.11 -29.99
C ALA A 3 18.73 -14.83 -29.06
N GLU A 4 20.04 -14.57 -29.18
CA GLU A 4 21.08 -15.21 -28.36
C GLU A 4 21.26 -14.52 -26.99
N SER A 5 20.93 -13.22 -26.86
CA SER A 5 21.10 -12.48 -25.60
C SER A 5 20.08 -12.83 -24.51
N ASN A 6 18.96 -13.47 -24.89
CA ASN A 6 17.87 -13.86 -24.00
C ASN A 6 17.98 -15.31 -23.47
N MET A 7 18.96 -16.10 -23.95
CA MET A 7 19.13 -17.50 -23.53
C MET A 7 19.62 -17.67 -22.07
N ASP A 8 20.18 -16.62 -21.47
CA ASP A 8 20.73 -16.63 -20.11
C ASP A 8 19.89 -15.81 -19.10
N VAL A 9 18.59 -15.69 -19.37
CA VAL A 9 17.66 -14.92 -18.52
C VAL A 9 16.58 -15.84 -17.97
N LYS A 10 16.38 -15.81 -16.66
CA LYS A 10 15.29 -16.53 -15.98
C LYS A 10 14.30 -15.55 -15.38
N ALA A 11 13.01 -15.79 -15.59
CA ALA A 11 11.97 -14.92 -15.06
C ALA A 11 11.34 -15.51 -13.80
N VAL A 12 11.07 -14.65 -12.82
CA VAL A 12 10.29 -14.96 -11.62
C VAL A 12 9.10 -14.03 -11.57
N VAL A 13 7.89 -14.58 -11.53
CA VAL A 13 6.64 -13.82 -11.41
C VAL A 13 6.06 -14.06 -10.03
N ALA A 14 6.04 -13.00 -9.21
CA ALA A 14 5.63 -13.09 -7.82
C ALA A 14 4.12 -12.88 -7.66
N ILE A 15 3.33 -13.96 -7.74
CA ILE A 15 1.86 -14.02 -7.72
C ILE A 15 1.25 -13.54 -6.39
N GLY A 16 2.04 -13.47 -5.31
CA GLY A 16 1.69 -12.84 -4.03
C GLY A 16 1.02 -13.78 -3.02
N GLY A 17 0.72 -13.26 -1.82
CA GLY A 17 0.08 -14.01 -0.73
C GLY A 17 -1.23 -13.37 -0.25
N LYS A 18 -2.12 -14.19 0.32
CA LYS A 18 -3.53 -13.86 0.68
C LYS A 18 -3.70 -12.60 1.55
N ASN A 19 -2.69 -12.24 2.34
CA ASN A 19 -2.74 -11.13 3.31
C ASN A 19 -1.98 -9.86 2.89
N SER A 20 -1.25 -9.83 1.78
CA SER A 20 -0.33 -8.73 1.46
C SER A 20 -0.71 -7.90 0.22
N ARG A 21 -1.69 -8.31 -0.60
CA ARG A 21 -1.97 -7.65 -1.90
C ARG A 21 -3.42 -7.73 -2.40
N SER A 22 -4.42 -7.80 -1.54
CA SER A 22 -5.83 -7.58 -1.96
C SER A 22 -6.13 -6.08 -2.13
N ILE A 23 -7.05 -5.74 -3.03
CA ILE A 23 -7.67 -4.41 -3.02
C ILE A 23 -8.93 -4.57 -2.18
N ASP A 24 -8.95 -4.01 -0.97
CA ASP A 24 -10.15 -4.03 -0.13
C ASP A 24 -11.35 -3.48 -0.92
N PRO A 25 -12.49 -4.19 -1.00
CA PRO A 25 -12.93 -5.40 -0.27
C PRO A 25 -12.58 -6.77 -0.90
N VAL A 26 -11.98 -6.77 -2.09
CA VAL A 26 -11.67 -7.96 -2.89
C VAL A 26 -10.50 -8.73 -2.28
N LYS A 27 -10.77 -9.78 -1.52
CA LYS A 27 -9.76 -10.65 -0.88
C LYS A 27 -9.17 -11.71 -1.81
N VAL A 28 -9.06 -11.41 -3.09
CA VAL A 28 -8.40 -12.25 -4.11
C VAL A 28 -7.03 -11.65 -4.43
N PRO A 29 -5.98 -12.46 -4.66
CA PRO A 29 -4.71 -11.96 -5.16
C PRO A 29 -4.87 -11.21 -6.50
N LYS A 30 -4.24 -10.04 -6.64
CA LYS A 30 -4.29 -9.21 -7.87
C LYS A 30 -3.89 -9.97 -9.14
N ALA A 31 -2.94 -10.90 -9.03
CA ALA A 31 -2.52 -11.74 -10.14
C ALA A 31 -3.66 -12.59 -10.73
N LEU A 32 -4.68 -12.93 -9.93
CA LEU A 32 -5.83 -13.71 -10.35
C LEU A 32 -7.02 -12.84 -10.77
N PHE A 33 -6.91 -11.51 -10.74
CA PHE A 33 -8.02 -10.66 -11.18
C PHE A 33 -8.27 -10.90 -12.67
N PRO A 34 -9.52 -11.19 -13.08
CA PRO A 34 -9.82 -11.44 -14.48
C PRO A 34 -9.87 -10.12 -15.23
N ILE A 35 -9.01 -9.96 -16.24
CA ILE A 35 -9.03 -8.85 -17.19
C ILE A 35 -9.53 -9.42 -18.51
N ALA A 36 -10.69 -8.95 -18.98
CA ALA A 36 -11.40 -9.57 -20.11
C ALA A 36 -11.50 -11.11 -19.97
N ASN A 37 -11.93 -11.57 -18.79
CA ASN A 37 -12.04 -12.99 -18.41
C ASN A 37 -10.74 -13.81 -18.35
N LYS A 38 -9.58 -13.18 -18.56
CA LYS A 38 -8.26 -13.82 -18.45
C LYS A 38 -7.54 -13.36 -17.17
N PRO A 39 -7.00 -14.26 -16.33
CA PRO A 39 -6.23 -13.87 -15.15
C PRO A 39 -5.05 -12.94 -15.46
N ALA A 40 -4.86 -11.89 -14.66
CA ALA A 40 -3.82 -10.87 -14.88
C ALA A 40 -2.39 -11.42 -15.06
N TYR A 41 -2.03 -12.51 -14.35
CA TYR A 41 -0.69 -13.10 -14.48
C TYR A 41 -0.40 -13.71 -15.86
N GLN A 42 -1.43 -14.18 -16.58
CA GLN A 42 -1.25 -14.78 -17.90
C GLN A 42 -0.76 -13.74 -18.92
N TYR A 43 -1.18 -12.47 -18.81
CA TYR A 43 -0.65 -11.38 -19.64
C TYR A 43 0.86 -11.18 -19.47
N THR A 44 1.37 -11.36 -18.25
CA THR A 44 2.82 -11.33 -17.99
C THR A 44 3.50 -12.52 -18.67
N LEU A 45 2.91 -13.72 -18.57
CA LEU A 45 3.46 -14.94 -19.17
C LEU A 45 3.52 -14.87 -20.70
N GLU A 46 2.45 -14.43 -21.36
CA GLU A 46 2.42 -14.21 -22.82
C GLU A 46 3.48 -13.19 -23.26
N THR A 47 3.71 -12.15 -22.44
CA THR A 47 4.76 -11.16 -22.72
C THR A 47 6.15 -11.78 -22.64
N LEU A 48 6.42 -12.58 -21.61
CA LEU A 48 7.70 -13.27 -21.43
C LEU A 48 7.95 -14.30 -22.55
N GLU A 49 6.92 -15.02 -22.97
CA GLU A 49 6.97 -15.97 -24.09
C GLU A 49 7.35 -15.26 -25.40
N ARG A 50 6.72 -14.11 -25.71
CA ARG A 50 7.06 -13.31 -26.91
C ARG A 50 8.48 -12.76 -26.90
N MET A 51 9.07 -12.56 -25.71
CA MET A 51 10.48 -12.20 -25.57
C MET A 51 11.43 -13.38 -25.78
N GLY A 52 10.90 -14.60 -25.90
CA GLY A 52 11.68 -15.83 -26.00
C GLY A 52 12.22 -16.33 -24.67
N ILE A 53 11.69 -15.87 -23.53
CA ILE A 53 12.06 -16.40 -22.21
C ILE A 53 11.34 -17.74 -22.02
N ARG A 54 12.13 -18.82 -21.91
CA ARG A 54 11.61 -20.20 -21.90
C ARG A 54 11.52 -20.84 -20.53
N GLU A 55 12.14 -20.26 -19.49
CA GLU A 55 12.07 -20.79 -18.12
C GLU A 55 11.55 -19.72 -17.16
N VAL A 56 10.36 -19.97 -16.60
CA VAL A 56 9.64 -19.03 -15.73
C VAL A 56 9.22 -19.71 -14.43
N PHE A 57 9.45 -19.03 -13.31
CA PHE A 57 9.06 -19.48 -11.98
C PHE A 57 7.92 -18.63 -11.45
N LEU A 58 6.81 -19.26 -11.07
CA LEU A 58 5.68 -18.61 -10.41
C LEU A 58 5.82 -18.79 -8.90
N THR A 59 6.09 -17.72 -8.16
CA THR A 59 6.15 -17.79 -6.69
C THR A 59 4.80 -17.44 -6.08
N VAL A 60 4.29 -18.36 -5.26
CA VAL A 60 2.92 -18.31 -4.72
C VAL A 60 2.97 -18.38 -3.20
N GLY A 61 2.33 -17.42 -2.52
CA GLY A 61 2.37 -17.32 -1.06
C GLY A 61 1.34 -18.18 -0.32
N ASP A 62 0.46 -18.89 -1.01
CA ASP A 62 -0.59 -19.74 -0.43
C ASP A 62 -0.91 -20.94 -1.35
N LYS A 63 -1.05 -22.14 -0.77
CA LYS A 63 -1.40 -23.37 -1.50
C LYS A 63 -2.77 -23.28 -2.16
N GLU A 64 -3.72 -22.54 -1.57
CA GLU A 64 -5.06 -22.36 -2.13
C GLU A 64 -5.05 -21.61 -3.48
N ILE A 65 -4.02 -20.78 -3.72
CA ILE A 65 -3.86 -20.06 -4.99
C ILE A 65 -3.41 -21.01 -6.09
N VAL A 66 -2.66 -22.06 -5.75
CA VAL A 66 -2.12 -23.03 -6.73
C VAL A 66 -3.23 -23.73 -7.48
N SER A 67 -4.35 -24.07 -6.82
CA SER A 67 -5.50 -24.69 -7.48
C SER A 67 -6.25 -23.73 -8.42
N ALA A 68 -6.03 -22.42 -8.30
CA ALA A 68 -6.60 -21.40 -9.17
C ALA A 68 -5.65 -21.01 -10.32
N LEU A 69 -4.42 -21.51 -10.34
CA LEU A 69 -3.52 -21.38 -11.48
C LEU A 69 -3.90 -22.43 -12.52
N THR A 70 -4.11 -21.99 -13.75
CA THR A 70 -4.36 -22.86 -14.88
C THR A 70 -3.03 -23.42 -15.36
N ASN A 71 -2.97 -24.75 -15.53
CA ASN A 71 -1.80 -25.45 -16.09
C ASN A 71 -1.76 -25.37 -17.62
N GLU A 72 -2.38 -24.37 -18.24
CA GLU A 72 -2.40 -24.25 -19.69
C GLU A 72 -0.98 -23.98 -20.19
N PRO A 73 -0.38 -24.91 -20.95
CA PRO A 73 0.98 -24.74 -21.42
C PRO A 73 1.01 -23.66 -22.51
N LEU A 74 1.78 -22.60 -22.27
CA LEU A 74 2.21 -21.70 -23.34
C LEU A 74 3.29 -22.44 -24.17
N GLU A 75 3.13 -22.48 -25.49
CA GLU A 75 3.95 -23.33 -26.36
C GLU A 75 5.44 -22.99 -26.25
N GLY A 76 6.25 -23.93 -25.75
CA GLY A 76 7.70 -23.75 -25.65
C GLY A 76 8.20 -23.01 -24.40
N MET A 77 7.32 -22.69 -23.45
CA MET A 77 7.70 -22.12 -22.14
C MET A 77 7.48 -23.13 -21.00
N LYS A 78 8.54 -23.35 -20.21
CA LYS A 78 8.51 -24.18 -19.01
C LYS A 78 8.18 -23.33 -17.79
N VAL A 79 6.94 -23.45 -17.33
CA VAL A 79 6.45 -22.75 -16.13
C VAL A 79 6.55 -23.69 -14.92
N ARG A 80 7.23 -23.24 -13.87
CA ARG A 80 7.36 -23.97 -12.59
C ARG A 80 6.74 -23.16 -11.45
N THR A 81 5.75 -23.74 -10.79
CA THR A 81 5.12 -23.13 -9.61
C THR A 81 5.87 -23.52 -8.34
N VAL A 82 6.22 -22.52 -7.54
CA VAL A 82 6.96 -22.66 -6.29
C VAL A 82 6.10 -22.07 -5.18
N VAL A 83 5.71 -22.92 -4.25
CA VAL A 83 4.88 -22.52 -3.12
C VAL A 83 5.79 -22.10 -1.99
N GLU A 84 5.59 -20.89 -1.48
CA GLU A 84 6.25 -20.42 -0.27
C GLU A 84 5.58 -21.05 0.96
N ASP A 85 6.36 -21.69 1.82
CA ASP A 85 5.83 -22.26 3.08
C ASP A 85 5.25 -21.18 4.01
N HIS A 86 5.81 -19.96 3.93
CA HIS A 86 5.39 -18.78 4.67
C HIS A 86 5.64 -17.55 3.79
N PRO A 87 4.89 -16.44 3.91
CA PRO A 87 5.13 -15.24 3.09
C PRO A 87 6.56 -14.69 3.28
N ARG A 88 7.40 -14.81 2.25
CA ARG A 88 8.81 -14.37 2.29
C ARG A 88 9.01 -12.96 1.76
N GLY A 89 7.97 -12.32 1.21
CA GLY A 89 8.05 -10.97 0.64
C GLY A 89 8.58 -10.95 -0.80
N THR A 90 8.54 -9.77 -1.44
CA THR A 90 8.90 -9.60 -2.87
C THR A 90 10.33 -10.04 -3.19
N ALA A 91 11.29 -9.76 -2.30
CA ALA A 91 12.66 -10.23 -2.47
C ALA A 91 12.84 -11.65 -1.92
N GLY A 92 12.27 -11.96 -0.76
CA GLY A 92 12.47 -13.25 -0.10
C GLY A 92 11.95 -14.44 -0.91
N CYS A 93 11.02 -14.23 -1.85
CA CYS A 93 10.53 -15.26 -2.77
C CYS A 93 11.60 -15.80 -3.74
N LEU A 94 12.69 -15.06 -3.97
CA LEU A 94 13.79 -15.48 -4.84
C LEU A 94 14.70 -16.51 -4.16
N LYS A 95 14.82 -16.49 -2.83
CA LYS A 95 15.83 -17.29 -2.12
C LYS A 95 15.63 -18.80 -2.24
N PRO A 96 14.40 -19.35 -2.17
CA PRO A 96 14.19 -20.78 -2.43
C PRO A 96 14.60 -21.25 -3.83
N LEU A 97 14.68 -20.32 -4.79
CA LEU A 97 15.03 -20.58 -6.19
C LEU A 97 16.52 -20.35 -6.49
N GLU A 98 17.32 -20.04 -5.48
CA GLU A 98 18.75 -19.77 -5.65
C GLU A 98 19.51 -20.86 -6.43
N PRO A 99 19.29 -22.18 -6.21
CA PRO A 99 19.97 -23.22 -6.99
C PRO A 99 19.66 -23.15 -8.49
N GLU A 100 18.42 -22.80 -8.86
CA GLU A 100 17.99 -22.69 -10.25
C GLU A 100 18.34 -21.36 -10.89
N LEU A 101 18.46 -20.30 -10.09
CA LEU A 101 18.75 -18.94 -10.55
C LEU A 101 20.24 -18.60 -10.55
N SER A 102 21.08 -19.41 -9.89
CA SER A 102 22.52 -19.16 -9.81
C SER A 102 23.18 -19.13 -11.20
N GLY A 103 24.02 -18.13 -11.44
CA GLY A 103 24.76 -17.98 -12.69
C GLY A 103 23.97 -17.42 -13.87
N HIS A 104 22.74 -16.94 -13.65
CA HIS A 104 21.89 -16.35 -14.69
C HIS A 104 21.45 -14.93 -14.28
N THR A 105 21.13 -14.08 -15.27
CA THR A 105 20.42 -12.82 -15.02
C THR A 105 18.95 -13.13 -14.70
N ILE A 106 18.42 -12.51 -13.64
CA ILE A 106 17.08 -12.80 -13.13
C ILE A 106 16.17 -11.60 -13.39
N VAL A 107 15.01 -11.84 -13.99
CA VAL A 107 13.94 -10.84 -14.16
C VAL A 107 12.82 -11.13 -13.18
N LEU A 108 12.68 -10.31 -12.15
CA LEU A 108 11.58 -10.39 -11.19
C LEU A 108 10.45 -9.43 -11.58
N ILE A 109 9.24 -9.95 -11.73
CA ILE A 109 8.03 -9.17 -12.03
C ILE A 109 7.03 -9.33 -10.87
N ALA A 110 6.63 -8.21 -10.26
CA ALA A 110 5.61 -8.20 -9.22
C ALA A 110 4.21 -8.48 -9.80
N ALA A 111 3.40 -9.25 -9.07
CA ALA A 111 2.01 -9.53 -9.44
C ALA A 111 1.18 -8.28 -9.75
N GLY A 112 0.37 -8.40 -10.81
CA GLY A 112 -0.66 -7.43 -11.18
C GLY A 112 -0.22 -6.41 -12.23
N LEU A 113 0.97 -6.56 -12.81
CA LEU A 113 1.39 -5.89 -14.03
C LEU A 113 0.75 -6.58 -15.24
N ILE A 114 0.06 -5.82 -16.08
CA ILE A 114 -0.66 -6.35 -17.24
C ILE A 114 -0.16 -5.67 -18.52
N SER A 115 0.13 -4.37 -18.45
CA SER A 115 0.65 -3.60 -19.59
C SER A 115 2.18 -3.64 -19.61
N LEU A 116 2.74 -4.79 -19.96
CA LEU A 116 4.17 -4.97 -20.16
C LEU A 116 4.46 -5.09 -21.66
N HIS A 117 5.29 -4.19 -22.18
CA HIS A 117 5.67 -4.20 -23.59
C HIS A 117 6.97 -5.00 -23.76
N PRO A 118 7.00 -6.04 -24.62
CA PRO A 118 8.19 -6.87 -24.84
C PRO A 118 9.44 -6.06 -25.16
N GLU A 119 9.31 -5.07 -26.05
CA GLU A 119 10.41 -4.20 -26.48
C GLU A 119 11.01 -3.42 -25.30
N ASP A 120 10.16 -2.85 -24.44
CA ASP A 120 10.62 -2.01 -23.33
C ASP A 120 11.32 -2.86 -22.23
N LEU A 121 10.80 -4.06 -21.95
CA LEU A 121 11.46 -5.00 -21.04
C LEU A 121 12.79 -5.52 -21.62
N GLN A 122 12.85 -5.79 -22.92
CA GLN A 122 14.08 -6.18 -23.60
C GLN A 122 15.15 -5.08 -23.51
N GLN A 123 14.75 -3.82 -23.71
CA GLN A 123 15.66 -2.68 -23.55
C GLN A 123 16.14 -2.51 -22.10
N MET A 124 15.28 -2.77 -21.11
CA MET A 124 15.67 -2.78 -19.69
C MET A 124 16.76 -3.84 -19.41
N ILE A 125 16.61 -5.05 -19.95
CA ILE A 125 17.58 -6.14 -19.78
C ILE A 125 18.90 -5.79 -20.49
N LEU A 126 18.85 -5.25 -21.71
CA LEU A 126 20.04 -4.81 -22.43
C LEU A 126 20.76 -3.68 -21.70
N HIS A 127 20.01 -2.73 -21.14
CA HIS A 127 20.57 -1.65 -20.32
C HIS A 127 21.30 -2.21 -19.09
N HIS A 128 20.68 -3.13 -18.36
CA HIS A 128 21.29 -3.81 -17.22
C HIS A 128 22.62 -4.48 -17.58
N LYS A 129 22.64 -5.26 -18.68
CA LYS A 129 23.86 -5.94 -19.16
C LYS A 129 24.94 -4.95 -19.59
N HIS A 130 24.59 -3.88 -20.30
CA HIS A 130 25.56 -2.87 -20.76
C HIS A 130 26.12 -2.00 -19.64
N SER A 131 25.31 -1.68 -18.64
CA SER A 131 25.76 -0.83 -17.54
C SER A 131 26.56 -1.59 -16.49
N GLY A 132 26.53 -2.92 -16.51
CA GLY A 132 27.13 -3.75 -15.48
C GLY A 132 26.50 -3.51 -14.11
N ALA A 133 25.20 -3.20 -14.08
CA ALA A 133 24.46 -3.04 -12.83
C ALA A 133 24.25 -4.41 -12.18
N ASP A 134 24.33 -4.46 -10.85
CA ASP A 134 23.99 -5.66 -10.08
C ASP A 134 22.47 -5.79 -9.91
N LEU A 135 21.78 -4.65 -9.88
CA LEU A 135 20.33 -4.55 -9.73
C LEU A 135 19.81 -3.32 -10.50
N THR A 136 18.95 -3.54 -11.47
CA THR A 136 18.22 -2.50 -12.19
C THR A 136 16.76 -2.51 -11.77
N VAL A 137 16.23 -1.35 -11.38
CA VAL A 137 14.83 -1.19 -10.96
C VAL A 137 14.06 -0.45 -12.04
N GLY A 138 12.92 -1.01 -12.46
CA GLY A 138 12.02 -0.34 -13.40
C GLY A 138 11.27 0.80 -12.72
N LEU A 139 11.13 1.92 -13.43
CA LEU A 139 10.57 3.18 -12.96
C LEU A 139 9.49 3.69 -13.91
N VAL A 140 8.37 4.16 -13.36
CA VAL A 140 7.30 4.84 -14.11
C VAL A 140 7.10 6.26 -13.58
N THR A 141 6.62 7.15 -14.44
CA THR A 141 6.29 8.54 -14.07
C THR A 141 4.82 8.60 -13.65
N GLN A 142 4.53 9.06 -12.44
CA GLN A 142 3.18 9.33 -11.99
C GLN A 142 2.53 10.44 -12.83
N GLY A 143 1.34 10.16 -13.33
CA GLY A 143 0.39 11.21 -13.77
C GLY A 143 -0.08 12.05 -12.58
N GLU A 144 -0.52 13.28 -12.84
CA GLU A 144 -0.91 14.23 -11.80
C GLU A 144 -1.96 13.64 -10.84
N LYS A 145 -1.59 13.51 -9.55
CA LYS A 145 -2.39 13.15 -8.37
C LYS A 145 -2.65 11.65 -8.13
N LYS A 146 -1.88 11.06 -7.20
CA LYS A 146 -2.34 9.94 -6.34
C LYS A 146 -1.82 10.10 -4.90
N SER A 147 -2.63 9.69 -3.91
CA SER A 147 -2.31 9.73 -2.48
C SER A 147 -1.37 8.59 -2.09
N GLY A 148 -0.31 8.90 -1.34
CA GLY A 148 0.69 7.92 -0.90
C GLY A 148 1.84 7.82 -1.89
N ILE A 149 2.77 8.77 -1.83
CA ILE A 149 3.81 8.94 -2.85
C ILE A 149 4.98 8.02 -2.50
N GLU A 150 5.10 6.86 -3.16
CA GLU A 150 6.40 6.19 -3.27
C GLU A 150 7.24 7.00 -4.26
N ARG A 151 8.45 7.37 -3.85
CA ARG A 151 9.34 8.23 -4.62
C ARG A 151 10.68 7.55 -4.81
N VAL A 152 11.18 7.57 -6.03
CA VAL A 152 12.56 7.19 -6.36
C VAL A 152 13.39 8.43 -6.61
N LEU A 153 14.47 8.60 -5.84
CA LEU A 153 15.50 9.61 -6.04
C LEU A 153 16.62 8.98 -6.87
N LEU A 154 17.01 9.66 -7.95
CA LEU A 154 18.12 9.27 -8.80
C LEU A 154 19.26 10.29 -8.64
N ASN A 155 20.50 9.82 -8.63
CA ASN A 155 21.67 10.70 -8.68
C ASN A 155 21.95 11.16 -10.13
N GLY A 156 23.00 11.99 -10.32
CA GLY A 156 23.38 12.52 -11.64
C GLY A 156 23.75 11.47 -12.69
N ASN A 157 23.96 10.22 -12.29
CA ASN A 157 24.31 9.08 -13.14
C ASN A 157 23.15 8.07 -13.31
N ASN A 158 21.90 8.45 -12.99
CA ASN A 158 20.72 7.58 -12.98
C ASN A 158 20.79 6.37 -12.02
N GLU A 159 21.71 6.39 -11.06
CA GLU A 159 21.72 5.40 -9.98
C GLU A 159 20.66 5.75 -8.94
N ILE A 160 20.06 4.73 -8.34
CA ILE A 160 18.99 4.94 -7.36
C ILE A 160 19.61 5.40 -6.05
N GLU A 161 19.33 6.64 -5.64
CA GLU A 161 19.80 7.23 -4.39
C GLU A 161 18.89 6.89 -3.20
N GLU A 162 17.57 6.80 -3.39
CA GLU A 162 16.63 6.44 -2.32
C GLU A 162 15.26 6.05 -2.87
N VAL A 163 14.58 5.11 -2.20
CA VAL A 163 13.15 4.84 -2.41
C VAL A 163 12.41 5.16 -1.11
N VAL A 164 11.53 6.16 -1.14
CA VAL A 164 10.87 6.69 0.07
C VAL A 164 9.37 6.76 -0.12
N GLN A 165 8.61 6.32 0.88
CA GLN A 165 7.17 6.54 0.91
C GLN A 165 6.81 7.79 1.73
N LEU A 166 6.27 8.80 1.05
CA LEU A 166 5.89 10.08 1.62
C LEU A 166 4.37 10.22 1.72
N HIS A 167 3.94 11.04 2.68
CA HIS A 167 2.56 11.49 2.79
C HIS A 167 2.25 12.54 1.70
N PHE A 168 1.01 12.59 1.21
CA PHE A 168 0.60 13.38 0.04
C PHE A 168 0.86 14.90 0.15
N SER A 169 0.91 15.45 1.36
CA SER A 169 1.13 16.87 1.64
C SER A 169 2.59 17.32 1.54
N MET A 170 3.53 16.38 1.43
CA MET A 170 4.95 16.65 1.27
C MET A 170 5.33 16.66 -0.21
N ASP A 171 4.75 17.60 -0.97
CA ASP A 171 5.06 17.79 -2.39
C ASP A 171 6.41 18.49 -2.56
N ARG A 172 7.38 17.79 -3.15
CA ARG A 172 8.62 18.38 -3.69
C ARG A 172 9.14 17.63 -4.93
N ARG A 173 8.53 17.86 -6.09
CA ARG A 173 9.20 17.93 -7.41
C ARG A 173 10.02 16.73 -7.94
N SER A 174 9.68 15.46 -7.64
CA SER A 174 9.91 14.35 -8.61
C SER A 174 8.77 13.33 -8.56
N ASN A 175 8.32 12.91 -9.74
CA ASN A 175 7.10 12.10 -9.93
C ASN A 175 7.41 10.65 -10.29
N MET A 176 8.52 10.05 -9.83
CA MET A 176 8.92 8.68 -10.22
C MET A 176 8.64 7.67 -9.11
N GLU A 177 8.05 6.54 -9.49
CA GLU A 177 7.76 5.38 -8.63
C GLU A 177 8.30 4.09 -9.28
N THR A 178 8.47 3.03 -8.50
CA THR A 178 8.92 1.75 -9.05
C THR A 178 7.78 1.04 -9.81
N SER A 179 8.09 0.46 -10.96
CA SER A 179 7.13 -0.31 -11.77
C SER A 179 6.79 -1.66 -11.15
N GLY A 180 7.65 -2.18 -10.27
CA GLY A 180 7.56 -3.55 -9.76
C GLY A 180 8.30 -4.57 -10.63
N ILE A 181 9.09 -4.12 -11.61
CA ILE A 181 9.97 -4.93 -12.44
C ILE A 181 11.40 -4.70 -11.97
N TYR A 182 12.15 -5.78 -11.79
CA TYR A 182 13.55 -5.75 -11.37
C TYR A 182 14.36 -6.70 -12.22
N VAL A 183 15.55 -6.29 -12.64
CA VAL A 183 16.55 -7.15 -13.27
C VAL A 183 17.74 -7.22 -12.32
N LEU A 184 18.19 -8.40 -11.95
CA LEU A 184 19.26 -8.58 -10.97
C LEU A 184 20.18 -9.74 -11.31
N GLU A 185 21.44 -9.60 -10.96
CA GLU A 185 22.44 -10.65 -11.06
C GLU A 185 22.35 -11.61 -9.86
N SER A 186 22.71 -12.88 -10.06
CA SER A 186 22.51 -13.92 -9.04
C SER A 186 23.25 -13.64 -7.73
N GLN A 187 24.33 -12.85 -7.74
CA GLN A 187 25.06 -12.43 -6.54
C GLN A 187 24.23 -11.55 -5.58
N VAL A 188 23.18 -10.89 -6.08
CA VAL A 188 22.24 -10.15 -5.23
C VAL A 188 21.50 -11.08 -4.26
N LEU A 189 21.33 -12.37 -4.60
CA LEU A 189 20.64 -13.36 -3.77
C LEU A 189 21.36 -13.65 -2.44
N GLU A 190 22.66 -13.37 -2.33
CA GLU A 190 23.43 -13.47 -1.08
C GLU A 190 22.94 -12.48 -0.01
N HIS A 191 22.37 -11.36 -0.45
CA HIS A 191 21.84 -10.34 0.45
C HIS A 191 20.45 -10.69 1.00
N ILE A 192 19.81 -11.74 0.46
CA ILE A 192 18.49 -12.21 0.84
C ILE A 192 18.61 -13.26 1.95
N LYS A 193 17.86 -13.07 3.05
CA LYS A 193 17.91 -13.98 4.19
C LYS A 193 17.38 -15.37 3.80
N PRO A 194 17.98 -16.47 4.31
CA PRO A 194 17.50 -17.84 4.10
C PRO A 194 16.08 -18.08 4.63
N THR A 195 15.64 -17.29 5.62
CA THR A 195 14.29 -17.36 6.21
C THR A 195 13.76 -15.96 6.53
N GLY A 196 12.44 -15.86 6.68
CA GLY A 196 11.74 -14.63 7.08
C GLY A 196 11.32 -13.72 5.92
N PHE A 197 10.52 -12.72 6.26
CA PHE A 197 10.00 -11.75 5.30
C PHE A 197 11.08 -10.74 4.88
N MET A 198 11.25 -10.56 3.58
CA MET A 198 12.11 -9.57 2.96
C MET A 198 11.42 -8.93 1.74
N ASP A 199 11.20 -7.62 1.81
CA ASP A 199 10.72 -6.81 0.71
C ASP A 199 11.88 -6.23 -0.14
N MET A 200 11.67 -6.20 -1.46
CA MET A 200 12.58 -5.68 -2.47
C MET A 200 12.90 -4.22 -2.25
N LYS A 201 11.87 -3.39 -2.03
CA LYS A 201 11.97 -1.93 -1.93
C LYS A 201 12.51 -1.51 -0.57
N GLU A 202 11.95 -2.08 0.49
CA GLU A 202 12.19 -1.60 1.86
C GLU A 202 13.44 -2.20 2.51
N GLN A 203 13.84 -3.41 2.09
CA GLN A 203 14.87 -4.19 2.78
C GLN A 203 16.02 -4.58 1.86
N LEU A 204 15.78 -5.14 0.67
CA LEU A 204 16.85 -5.61 -0.21
C LEU A 204 17.58 -4.44 -0.89
N LEU A 205 16.86 -3.54 -1.56
CA LEU A 205 17.44 -2.39 -2.27
C LEU A 205 18.40 -1.56 -1.41
N PRO A 206 18.03 -1.12 -0.19
CA PRO A 206 18.94 -0.38 0.69
C PRO A 206 20.16 -1.21 1.12
N LYS A 207 20.01 -2.53 1.23
CA LYS A 207 21.08 -3.44 1.68
C LYS A 207 22.12 -3.65 0.58
N VAL A 208 21.67 -3.90 -0.66
CA VAL A 208 22.51 -4.03 -1.86
C VAL A 208 23.31 -2.74 -2.10
N ARG A 209 22.67 -1.58 -1.96
CA ARG A 209 23.39 -0.30 -2.10
C ARG A 209 24.46 -0.10 -1.03
N LYS A 210 24.18 -0.48 0.21
CA LYS A 210 25.14 -0.38 1.32
C LYS A 210 26.33 -1.32 1.19
N SER A 211 26.22 -2.41 0.42
CA SER A 211 27.35 -3.30 0.16
C SER A 211 28.27 -2.82 -0.97
N GLY A 212 27.93 -1.70 -1.62
CA GLY A 212 28.72 -1.12 -2.72
C GLY A 212 28.35 -1.68 -4.09
N MET A 213 27.33 -2.53 -4.19
CA MET A 213 26.78 -3.01 -5.47
C MET A 213 26.12 -1.87 -6.25
N LYS A 214 26.23 -1.95 -7.58
CA LYS A 214 25.74 -0.95 -8.52
C LYS A 214 24.23 -1.11 -8.74
N VAL A 215 23.45 -0.09 -8.38
CA VAL A 215 21.99 -0.10 -8.50
C VAL A 215 21.50 1.02 -9.41
N GLU A 216 20.87 0.66 -10.53
CA GLU A 216 20.43 1.60 -11.56
C GLU A 216 18.90 1.66 -11.72
N GLY A 217 18.41 2.81 -12.18
CA GLY A 217 17.00 3.00 -12.52
C GLY A 217 16.75 2.97 -14.02
N TRP A 218 15.83 2.11 -14.47
CA TRP A 218 15.34 2.11 -15.85
C TRP A 218 13.98 2.81 -15.94
N LYS A 219 13.88 3.90 -16.70
CA LYS A 219 12.60 4.58 -16.91
C LYS A 219 11.88 3.97 -18.10
N HIS A 220 10.74 3.33 -17.84
CA HIS A 220 9.88 2.79 -18.89
C HIS A 220 9.35 3.92 -19.79
N LYS A 221 9.38 3.70 -21.11
CA LYS A 221 8.86 4.69 -22.08
C LYS A 221 7.34 4.78 -22.06
N GLN A 222 6.69 3.65 -21.78
CA GLN A 222 5.25 3.51 -21.69
C GLN A 222 4.84 3.23 -20.24
N ASN A 223 3.59 3.53 -19.89
CA ASN A 223 3.14 3.35 -18.52
C ASN A 223 2.93 1.86 -18.22
N CYS A 224 3.77 1.27 -17.38
CA CYS A 224 3.54 -0.07 -16.83
C CYS A 224 2.36 -0.02 -15.85
N ALA A 225 1.14 -0.14 -16.39
CA ALA A 225 -0.07 -0.14 -15.59
C ALA A 225 -0.19 -1.45 -14.81
N GLY A 226 -0.38 -1.32 -13.50
CA GLY A 226 -0.67 -2.43 -12.62
C GLY A 226 -1.90 -2.17 -11.75
N ILE A 227 -2.54 -3.24 -11.27
CA ILE A 227 -3.78 -3.13 -10.51
C ILE A 227 -3.49 -2.64 -9.08
N ARG A 228 -3.75 -1.36 -8.78
CA ARG A 228 -3.58 -0.77 -7.44
C ARG A 228 -4.90 -0.50 -6.74
N THR A 229 -5.90 -0.05 -7.49
CA THR A 229 -7.26 0.23 -7.03
C THR A 229 -8.28 -0.51 -7.89
N ILE A 230 -9.53 -0.62 -7.42
CA ILE A 230 -10.62 -1.20 -8.23
C ILE A 230 -10.93 -0.34 -9.45
N GLY A 231 -10.74 0.97 -9.38
CA GLY A 231 -10.88 1.80 -10.56
C GLY A 231 -9.74 1.61 -11.58
N ASP A 232 -8.51 1.31 -11.14
CA ASP A 232 -7.46 0.87 -12.07
C ASP A 232 -7.88 -0.46 -12.73
N TYR A 233 -8.41 -1.42 -11.96
CA TYR A 233 -8.92 -2.68 -12.50
C TYR A 233 -10.03 -2.51 -13.55
N LEU A 234 -11.06 -1.71 -13.25
CA LEU A 234 -12.17 -1.44 -14.18
C LEU A 234 -11.66 -0.72 -15.43
N ARG A 235 -10.81 0.30 -15.25
CA ARG A 235 -10.20 1.03 -16.35
C ARG A 235 -9.41 0.11 -17.28
N MET A 236 -8.61 -0.79 -16.74
CA MET A 236 -7.81 -1.73 -17.54
C MET A 236 -8.68 -2.68 -18.37
N ASN A 237 -9.79 -3.17 -17.82
CA ASN A 237 -10.77 -3.93 -18.59
C ASN A 237 -11.34 -3.09 -19.75
N PHE A 238 -11.73 -1.84 -19.47
CA PHE A 238 -12.36 -1.00 -20.49
C PHE A 238 -11.39 -0.49 -21.55
N GLU A 239 -10.15 -0.19 -21.19
CA GLU A 239 -9.09 0.22 -22.12
C GLU A 239 -8.71 -0.95 -23.04
N LEU A 240 -8.54 -2.16 -22.50
CA LEU A 240 -8.26 -3.35 -23.30
C LEU A 240 -9.34 -3.59 -24.35
N LEU A 241 -10.63 -3.49 -23.99
CA LEU A 241 -11.73 -3.68 -24.94
C LEU A 241 -11.84 -2.57 -26.00
N ARG A 242 -11.39 -1.36 -25.67
CA ARG A 242 -11.37 -0.21 -26.60
C ARG A 242 -10.22 -0.34 -27.60
N ASP A 243 -9.09 -0.91 -27.20
CA ASP A 243 -7.97 -1.23 -28.06
C ASP A 243 -8.24 -2.54 -28.83
N THR A 244 -8.86 -2.42 -30.01
CA THR A 244 -9.29 -3.59 -30.80
C THR A 244 -8.12 -4.52 -31.20
N PRO A 245 -6.96 -4.03 -31.66
CA PRO A 245 -5.79 -4.88 -31.89
C PRO A 245 -5.35 -5.66 -30.64
N GLN A 246 -5.25 -4.98 -29.50
CA GLN A 246 -4.82 -5.62 -28.25
C GLN A 246 -5.86 -6.63 -27.75
N ALA A 247 -7.15 -6.29 -27.82
CA ALA A 247 -8.25 -7.22 -27.47
C ALA A 247 -8.20 -8.50 -28.31
N LYS A 248 -8.06 -8.38 -29.63
CA LYS A 248 -7.98 -9.53 -30.55
C LYS A 248 -6.80 -10.46 -30.25
N GLN A 249 -5.69 -9.89 -29.79
CA GLN A 249 -4.52 -10.67 -29.43
C GLN A 249 -4.73 -11.52 -28.17
N HIS A 250 -5.58 -11.09 -27.24
CA HIS A 250 -5.79 -11.78 -25.96
C HIS A 250 -7.10 -12.56 -25.87
N LEU A 251 -8.00 -12.40 -26.85
CA LEU A 251 -9.31 -13.04 -26.94
C LEU A 251 -9.40 -13.98 -28.15
N ASP A 252 -8.29 -14.59 -28.51
CA ASP A 252 -8.15 -15.56 -29.60
C ASP A 252 -9.03 -16.81 -29.41
N ASP A 253 -9.24 -17.23 -28.17
CA ASP A 253 -10.16 -18.33 -27.81
C ASP A 253 -11.66 -17.95 -27.89
N TYR A 254 -11.98 -16.69 -28.17
CA TYR A 254 -13.35 -16.20 -28.26
C TYR A 254 -13.76 -15.98 -29.73
N GLN A 255 -15.01 -16.31 -30.03
CA GLN A 255 -15.58 -16.04 -31.33
C GLN A 255 -16.06 -14.58 -31.41
N GLU A 256 -15.52 -13.80 -32.36
CA GLU A 256 -16.02 -12.45 -32.67
C GLU A 256 -17.29 -12.56 -33.54
N ILE A 257 -18.47 -12.46 -32.92
CA ILE A 257 -19.76 -12.57 -33.64
C ILE A 257 -20.12 -11.32 -34.43
N THR A 258 -19.60 -10.17 -34.01
CA THR A 258 -19.75 -8.84 -34.62
C THR A 258 -18.57 -8.01 -34.14
N SER A 259 -18.17 -6.99 -34.91
CA SER A 259 -17.02 -6.15 -34.59
C SER A 259 -17.03 -5.69 -33.12
N GLN A 260 -16.00 -6.10 -32.37
CA GLN A 260 -15.80 -5.82 -30.94
C GLN A 260 -16.81 -6.49 -29.98
N ILE A 261 -17.45 -7.59 -30.39
CA ILE A 261 -18.26 -8.44 -29.50
C ILE A 261 -17.69 -9.85 -29.56
N TRP A 262 -17.03 -10.26 -28.49
CA TRP A 262 -16.36 -11.55 -28.33
C TRP A 262 -17.17 -12.47 -27.41
N VAL A 263 -17.42 -13.69 -27.86
CA VAL A 263 -18.28 -14.66 -27.18
C VAL A 263 -17.55 -15.98 -27.00
N GLY A 264 -17.53 -16.48 -25.76
CA GLY A 264 -16.95 -17.77 -25.41
C GLY A 264 -17.83 -18.95 -25.82
N ARG A 265 -17.40 -20.16 -25.47
CA ARG A 265 -18.11 -21.40 -25.82
C ARG A 265 -19.43 -21.54 -25.04
N ASN A 266 -20.41 -22.22 -25.64
CA ASN A 266 -21.69 -22.57 -25.00
C ASN A 266 -22.47 -21.37 -24.42
N VAL A 267 -22.36 -20.20 -25.05
CA VAL A 267 -23.14 -19.03 -24.65
C VAL A 267 -24.52 -19.09 -25.30
N SER A 268 -25.57 -18.89 -24.50
CA SER A 268 -26.95 -18.80 -24.96
C SER A 268 -27.43 -17.36 -24.89
N ILE A 269 -27.85 -16.79 -26.02
CA ILE A 269 -28.33 -15.41 -26.13
C ILE A 269 -29.74 -15.43 -26.72
N ASP A 270 -30.71 -14.93 -25.98
CA ASP A 270 -32.08 -14.78 -26.47
C ASP A 270 -32.13 -13.77 -27.64
N PRO A 271 -32.90 -14.03 -28.71
CA PRO A 271 -33.00 -13.13 -29.87
C PRO A 271 -33.48 -11.71 -29.56
N THR A 272 -34.16 -11.48 -28.43
CA THR A 272 -34.62 -10.13 -28.05
C THR A 272 -33.58 -9.34 -27.23
N ALA A 273 -32.43 -9.94 -26.91
CA ALA A 273 -31.36 -9.25 -26.20
C ALA A 273 -30.69 -8.18 -27.08
N THR A 274 -30.33 -7.05 -26.47
CA THR A 274 -29.64 -5.94 -27.14
C THR A 274 -28.19 -5.89 -26.68
N LEU A 275 -27.25 -6.02 -27.62
CA LEU A 275 -25.82 -6.02 -27.37
C LEU A 275 -25.16 -4.81 -28.03
N ILE A 276 -24.57 -3.91 -27.23
CA ILE A 276 -23.86 -2.72 -27.70
C ILE A 276 -22.38 -2.86 -27.33
N ARG A 277 -21.53 -2.91 -28.34
CA ARG A 277 -20.07 -3.03 -28.27
C ARG A 277 -19.36 -1.91 -27.46
N PRO A 278 -18.11 -2.12 -26.99
CA PRO A 278 -17.37 -3.39 -27.03
C PRO A 278 -17.73 -4.32 -25.86
N LEU A 279 -17.81 -5.63 -26.11
CA LEU A 279 -18.27 -6.62 -25.12
C LEU A 279 -17.44 -7.91 -25.16
N VAL A 280 -17.18 -8.47 -23.98
CA VAL A 280 -16.69 -9.85 -23.84
C VAL A 280 -17.70 -10.63 -23.02
N ILE A 281 -18.12 -11.79 -23.54
CA ILE A 281 -19.07 -12.69 -22.88
C ILE A 281 -18.40 -14.05 -22.68
N GLY A 282 -18.16 -14.40 -21.41
CA GLY A 282 -17.49 -15.63 -21.02
C GLY A 282 -18.28 -16.89 -21.36
N GLU A 283 -17.59 -18.03 -21.41
CA GLU A 283 -18.19 -19.32 -21.71
C GLU A 283 -19.31 -19.72 -20.73
N ASN A 284 -20.24 -20.56 -21.19
CA ASN A 284 -21.38 -21.08 -20.41
C ASN A 284 -22.31 -19.98 -19.84
N THR A 285 -22.30 -18.79 -20.43
CA THR A 285 -23.16 -17.66 -20.01
C THR A 285 -24.54 -17.75 -20.64
N SER A 286 -25.57 -17.36 -19.87
CA SER A 286 -26.96 -17.27 -20.34
C SER A 286 -27.48 -15.84 -20.29
N ILE A 287 -27.99 -15.35 -21.42
CA ILE A 287 -28.58 -14.03 -21.60
C ILE A 287 -30.05 -14.22 -21.98
N ASP A 288 -30.95 -13.84 -21.08
CA ASP A 288 -32.39 -14.04 -21.19
C ASP A 288 -33.08 -12.91 -21.98
N LYS A 289 -34.41 -12.97 -22.10
CA LYS A 289 -35.23 -12.04 -22.90
C LYS A 289 -35.04 -10.57 -22.49
N ASN A 290 -34.92 -9.69 -23.49
CA ASN A 290 -34.86 -8.23 -23.35
C ASN A 290 -33.70 -7.72 -22.48
N VAL A 291 -32.65 -8.52 -22.29
CA VAL A 291 -31.45 -8.06 -21.60
C VAL A 291 -30.73 -7.03 -22.47
N THR A 292 -30.27 -5.94 -21.88
CA THR A 292 -29.49 -4.90 -22.57
C THR A 292 -28.08 -4.84 -22.01
N LEU A 293 -27.08 -5.12 -22.85
CA LEU A 293 -25.66 -5.01 -22.52
C LEU A 293 -25.03 -3.84 -23.28
N ILE A 294 -24.39 -2.93 -22.57
CA ILE A 294 -23.73 -1.74 -23.12
C ILE A 294 -22.25 -1.73 -22.72
N GLY A 295 -21.39 -1.72 -23.74
CA GLY A 295 -19.94 -1.74 -23.61
C GLY A 295 -19.32 -0.38 -23.27
N PRO A 296 -18.05 -0.36 -22.82
CA PRO A 296 -17.18 -1.52 -22.56
C PRO A 296 -17.63 -2.34 -21.34
N SER A 297 -18.00 -3.60 -21.54
CA SER A 297 -18.43 -4.48 -20.44
C SER A 297 -17.85 -5.88 -20.59
N VAL A 298 -17.51 -6.50 -19.46
CA VAL A 298 -16.95 -7.85 -19.38
C VAL A 298 -17.90 -8.71 -18.56
N ILE A 299 -18.42 -9.77 -19.17
CA ILE A 299 -19.29 -10.74 -18.53
C ILE A 299 -18.50 -12.02 -18.31
N GLY A 300 -18.32 -12.41 -17.05
CA GLY A 300 -17.59 -13.60 -16.64
C GLY A 300 -18.23 -14.90 -17.14
N PRO A 301 -17.47 -16.02 -17.11
CA PRO A 301 -18.01 -17.33 -17.45
C PRO A 301 -19.09 -17.78 -16.45
N GLY A 302 -20.07 -18.56 -16.92
CA GLY A 302 -21.15 -19.09 -16.08
C GLY A 302 -22.17 -18.05 -15.62
N CYS A 303 -22.13 -16.81 -16.12
CA CYS A 303 -23.06 -15.77 -15.71
C CYS A 303 -24.50 -16.06 -16.13
N GLN A 304 -25.45 -15.62 -15.31
CA GLN A 304 -26.88 -15.74 -15.59
C GLN A 304 -27.57 -14.38 -15.53
N LEU A 305 -27.94 -13.84 -16.68
CA LEU A 305 -28.58 -12.53 -16.80
C LEU A 305 -30.07 -12.75 -17.10
N LYS A 306 -30.93 -12.48 -16.11
CA LYS A 306 -32.38 -12.71 -16.22
C LYS A 306 -33.09 -11.59 -16.99
N LYS A 307 -34.33 -11.88 -17.41
CA LYS A 307 -35.18 -11.00 -18.23
C LYS A 307 -35.16 -9.52 -17.81
N ASN A 308 -35.18 -8.63 -18.79
CA ASN A 308 -35.22 -7.17 -18.62
C ASN A 308 -34.07 -6.56 -17.79
N SER A 309 -32.97 -7.29 -17.55
CA SER A 309 -31.80 -6.71 -16.88
C SER A 309 -31.02 -5.78 -17.82
N PHE A 310 -30.45 -4.73 -17.24
CA PHE A 310 -29.68 -3.71 -17.96
C PHE A 310 -28.28 -3.62 -17.37
N ILE A 311 -27.25 -3.67 -18.21
CA ILE A 311 -25.85 -3.62 -17.79
C ILE A 311 -25.10 -2.64 -18.66
N ARG A 312 -24.44 -1.66 -18.04
CA ARG A 312 -23.61 -0.66 -18.72
C ARG A 312 -22.26 -0.51 -18.05
N GLU A 313 -21.20 -0.45 -18.86
CA GLU A 313 -19.82 -0.18 -18.43
C GLU A 313 -19.41 -0.96 -17.17
N SER A 314 -19.67 -2.27 -17.12
CA SER A 314 -19.54 -3.07 -15.89
C SER A 314 -18.75 -4.34 -16.10
N VAL A 315 -18.19 -4.86 -15.01
CA VAL A 315 -17.45 -6.12 -14.97
C VAL A 315 -18.15 -7.09 -14.03
N LEU A 316 -18.63 -8.20 -14.58
CA LEU A 316 -19.23 -9.32 -13.83
C LEU A 316 -18.20 -10.45 -13.75
N TRP A 317 -17.93 -10.93 -12.55
CA TRP A 317 -17.06 -12.09 -12.31
C TRP A 317 -17.80 -13.40 -12.57
N ALA A 318 -17.02 -14.48 -12.65
CA ALA A 318 -17.53 -15.83 -12.89
C ALA A 318 -18.72 -16.18 -11.96
N ASP A 319 -19.68 -16.92 -12.50
CA ASP A 319 -20.87 -17.42 -11.80
C ASP A 319 -21.77 -16.34 -11.19
N SER A 320 -21.62 -15.08 -11.62
CA SER A 320 -22.49 -13.99 -11.17
C SER A 320 -23.88 -14.09 -11.77
N SER A 321 -24.91 -13.79 -10.97
CA SER A 321 -26.30 -13.78 -11.45
C SER A 321 -27.01 -12.47 -11.17
N LEU A 322 -27.70 -11.95 -12.19
CA LEU A 322 -28.54 -10.77 -12.11
C LEU A 322 -30.01 -11.16 -12.12
N PRO A 323 -30.83 -10.67 -11.17
CA PRO A 323 -32.26 -10.95 -11.16
C PRO A 323 -32.98 -10.22 -12.31
N SER A 324 -34.28 -10.52 -12.47
CA SER A 324 -35.11 -9.83 -13.46
C SER A 324 -35.25 -8.36 -13.12
N ASP A 325 -35.39 -7.52 -14.15
CA ASP A 325 -35.68 -6.09 -14.01
C ASP A 325 -34.61 -5.32 -13.19
N PHE A 326 -33.35 -5.76 -13.28
CA PHE A 326 -32.22 -5.22 -12.50
C PHE A 326 -31.29 -4.36 -13.36
N GLU A 327 -30.96 -3.15 -12.89
CA GLU A 327 -30.06 -2.22 -13.59
C GLU A 327 -28.66 -2.20 -12.94
N VAL A 328 -27.62 -2.30 -13.77
CA VAL A 328 -26.21 -2.25 -13.37
C VAL A 328 -25.48 -1.23 -14.21
N ASP A 329 -24.81 -0.26 -13.57
CA ASP A 329 -24.10 0.82 -14.25
C ASP A 329 -22.77 1.12 -13.56
N LYS A 330 -21.65 0.93 -14.25
CA LYS A 330 -20.29 1.17 -13.72
C LYS A 330 -19.97 0.37 -12.46
N CYS A 331 -20.30 -0.91 -12.46
CA CYS A 331 -20.16 -1.77 -11.28
C CYS A 331 -19.16 -2.91 -11.48
N LEU A 332 -18.63 -3.39 -10.36
CA LEU A 332 -17.97 -4.69 -10.26
C LEU A 332 -18.90 -5.63 -9.49
N ILE A 333 -19.27 -6.77 -10.07
CA ILE A 333 -20.19 -7.73 -9.45
C ILE A 333 -19.55 -9.11 -9.36
N SER A 334 -19.64 -9.72 -8.18
CA SER A 334 -19.31 -11.12 -7.92
C SER A 334 -20.44 -11.78 -7.14
N GLY A 335 -20.88 -12.95 -7.59
CA GLY A 335 -21.92 -13.75 -6.95
C GLY A 335 -23.35 -13.33 -7.30
N LYS A 336 -24.32 -13.70 -6.46
CA LYS A 336 -25.76 -13.50 -6.74
C LYS A 336 -26.21 -12.10 -6.29
N ALA A 337 -26.65 -11.25 -7.22
CA ALA A 337 -27.18 -9.92 -6.94
C ALA A 337 -28.63 -9.91 -6.43
N ALA A 338 -29.21 -11.05 -6.06
CA ALA A 338 -30.61 -11.18 -5.66
C ALA A 338 -30.97 -10.56 -4.29
N ARG A 339 -30.02 -9.91 -3.60
CA ARG A 339 -30.20 -9.36 -2.24
C ARG A 339 -30.49 -7.85 -2.19
N PHE A 340 -30.68 -7.20 -3.34
CA PHE A 340 -30.89 -5.74 -3.38
C PHE A 340 -32.37 -5.37 -3.45
N ASP A 341 -32.84 -4.65 -2.45
CA ASP A 341 -34.23 -4.16 -2.35
C ASP A 341 -34.58 -3.10 -3.43
N THR A 342 -33.58 -2.46 -4.04
CA THR A 342 -33.77 -1.25 -4.88
C THR A 342 -33.79 -1.50 -6.39
N GLY A 343 -33.57 -2.74 -6.88
CA GLY A 343 -33.65 -3.04 -8.32
C GLY A 343 -32.57 -2.39 -9.22
N TYR A 344 -31.64 -1.60 -8.67
CA TYR A 344 -30.53 -1.00 -9.42
C TYR A 344 -29.25 -0.87 -8.60
N CYS A 345 -28.10 -0.86 -9.28
CA CYS A 345 -26.76 -0.65 -8.74
C CYS A 345 -25.95 0.27 -9.67
N ARG A 346 -25.50 1.41 -9.15
CA ARG A 346 -24.67 2.38 -9.89
C ARG A 346 -23.37 2.67 -9.15
N GLU A 347 -22.25 2.70 -9.87
CA GLU A 347 -20.92 3.05 -9.36
C GLU A 347 -20.57 2.32 -8.05
N SER A 348 -20.86 1.02 -8.01
CA SER A 348 -20.80 0.20 -6.80
C SER A 348 -20.01 -1.10 -7.00
N ILE A 349 -19.46 -1.61 -5.90
CA ILE A 349 -18.77 -2.90 -5.86
C ILE A 349 -19.66 -3.86 -5.07
N ILE A 350 -20.02 -4.98 -5.68
CA ILE A 350 -20.83 -6.04 -5.08
C ILE A 350 -19.97 -7.29 -5.03
N LEU A 351 -19.65 -7.76 -3.83
CA LEU A 351 -18.89 -8.98 -3.66
C LEU A 351 -19.70 -10.02 -2.91
N ASN A 352 -19.79 -11.22 -3.46
CA ASN A 352 -20.57 -12.32 -2.92
C ASN A 352 -22.02 -11.93 -2.60
N GLY A 353 -22.60 -11.01 -3.37
CA GLY A 353 -23.95 -10.49 -3.18
C GLY A 353 -24.12 -9.40 -2.11
N GLU A 354 -23.04 -8.91 -1.50
CA GLU A 354 -23.08 -7.83 -0.50
C GLU A 354 -22.51 -6.51 -1.07
N PRO A 355 -23.19 -5.35 -0.87
CA PRO A 355 -22.68 -4.05 -1.32
C PRO A 355 -21.49 -3.58 -0.47
N PHE A 356 -20.45 -3.11 -1.13
CA PHE A 356 -19.36 -2.41 -0.47
C PHE A 356 -19.43 -0.91 -0.75
N LEU A 357 -19.71 -0.14 0.31
CA LEU A 357 -19.79 1.32 0.30
C LEU A 357 -18.38 1.95 0.30
N ASP A 358 -17.71 1.93 -0.86
CA ASP A 358 -16.67 2.91 -1.21
C ASP A 358 -16.45 3.02 -2.75
N GLY A 359 -17.00 4.08 -3.35
CA GLY A 359 -16.16 5.04 -4.09
C GLY A 359 -15.79 4.81 -5.57
N ILE A 360 -16.52 4.07 -6.40
CA ILE A 360 -16.20 4.04 -7.85
C ILE A 360 -16.37 5.44 -8.50
N GLY A 361 -17.35 6.23 -8.05
CA GLY A 361 -17.63 7.57 -8.60
C GLY A 361 -16.49 8.59 -8.49
N ALA A 362 -15.51 8.37 -7.60
CA ALA A 362 -14.32 9.22 -7.51
C ALA A 362 -13.22 8.85 -8.51
N VAL A 363 -13.27 7.65 -9.11
CA VAL A 363 -12.16 7.08 -9.90
C VAL A 363 -12.44 7.09 -11.41
N LEU A 364 -13.71 7.17 -11.83
CA LEU A 364 -14.11 7.13 -13.25
C LEU A 364 -14.61 8.47 -13.84
N GLY A 365 -14.57 9.57 -13.08
CA GLY A 365 -15.07 10.86 -13.56
C GLY A 365 -14.04 11.98 -13.45
N GLY A 366 -13.66 12.56 -14.59
CA GLY A 366 -13.38 13.99 -14.61
C GLY A 366 -14.52 14.71 -13.91
N THR A 367 -14.22 15.29 -12.75
CA THR A 367 -15.07 16.18 -11.94
C THR A 367 -16.57 15.92 -12.00
N THR A 368 -17.13 15.16 -11.05
CA THR A 368 -18.30 15.59 -10.25
C THR A 368 -18.36 14.75 -8.97
N VAL A 369 -17.73 15.25 -7.90
CA VAL A 369 -18.09 14.82 -6.54
C VAL A 369 -19.48 15.37 -6.25
N ARG A 370 -20.50 14.52 -6.23
CA ARG A 370 -21.76 14.81 -5.54
C ARG A 370 -22.06 13.70 -4.52
N LYS A 371 -21.41 13.88 -3.36
CA LYS A 371 -21.87 13.51 -2.02
C LYS A 371 -22.08 12.01 -1.75
N VAL A 372 -21.11 11.39 -1.07
CA VAL A 372 -21.37 10.26 -0.16
C VAL A 372 -20.91 10.70 1.23
N ILE A 373 -21.87 11.16 2.03
CA ILE A 373 -21.73 11.26 3.48
C ILE A 373 -22.02 9.85 4.01
N LYS A 374 -21.01 9.16 4.55
CA LYS A 374 -21.26 8.09 5.53
C LYS A 374 -21.85 8.77 6.77
N GLU A 375 -23.12 8.54 7.04
CA GLU A 375 -23.70 8.90 8.33
C GLU A 375 -23.07 8.01 9.40
N LYS A 376 -22.18 8.60 10.22
CA LYS A 376 -21.82 8.06 11.53
C LYS A 376 -23.03 8.21 12.46
N PRO A 377 -23.26 7.28 13.41
CA PRO A 377 -24.40 7.31 14.33
C PRO A 377 -24.53 8.66 15.05
N SER A 378 -25.77 9.12 15.13
CA SER A 378 -26.21 10.51 15.32
C SER A 378 -25.87 11.18 16.67
N TRP A 379 -25.31 10.46 17.65
CA TRP A 379 -24.99 11.04 18.97
C TRP A 379 -23.54 11.57 19.10
N THR A 380 -22.66 11.40 18.10
CA THR A 380 -21.30 11.98 18.11
C THR A 380 -21.16 13.27 17.31
N ARG A 381 -22.17 13.64 16.50
CA ARG A 381 -22.13 14.83 15.63
C ARG A 381 -22.47 16.13 16.33
N GLN A 382 -22.93 16.10 17.58
CA GLN A 382 -23.46 17.28 18.26
C GLN A 382 -22.40 18.29 18.74
N LEU A 383 -21.10 18.00 18.62
CA LEU A 383 -20.01 18.93 19.01
C LEU A 383 -18.91 19.15 17.93
N ASN A 384 -18.98 18.47 16.78
CA ASN A 384 -17.94 18.47 15.74
C ASN A 384 -18.12 19.56 14.66
N GLY A 385 -18.61 20.74 15.05
CA GLY A 385 -18.59 21.94 14.20
C GLY A 385 -17.23 22.62 14.17
N ARG A 386 -17.13 23.77 13.48
CA ARG A 386 -15.97 24.70 13.52
C ARG A 386 -15.52 25.04 14.96
N LEU A 387 -16.37 24.79 15.95
CA LEU A 387 -16.15 25.04 17.37
C LEU A 387 -15.13 24.10 18.03
N TYR A 388 -15.09 22.81 17.67
CA TYR A 388 -14.14 21.87 18.31
C TYR A 388 -12.67 22.30 18.11
N PRO A 389 -12.19 22.58 16.88
CA PRO A 389 -10.81 23.02 16.68
C PRO A 389 -10.46 24.31 17.43
N ILE A 390 -11.42 25.23 17.57
CA ILE A 390 -11.24 26.48 18.33
C ILE A 390 -11.09 26.17 19.82
N LEU A 391 -12.03 25.43 20.40
CA LEU A 391 -11.99 25.03 21.81
C LEU A 391 -10.74 24.21 22.13
N LYS A 392 -10.37 23.29 21.24
CA LYS A 392 -9.16 22.49 21.30
C LYS A 392 -7.92 23.38 21.38
N ARG A 393 -7.81 24.36 20.49
CA ARG A 393 -6.67 25.27 20.43
C ARG A 393 -6.59 26.17 21.66
N THR A 394 -7.73 26.68 22.13
CA THR A 394 -7.80 27.47 23.36
C THR A 394 -7.35 26.65 24.57
N LEU A 395 -7.82 25.40 24.68
CA LEU A 395 -7.38 24.47 25.73
C LEU A 395 -5.87 24.23 25.67
N ASP A 396 -5.33 24.00 24.47
CA ASP A 396 -3.90 23.75 24.28
C ASP A 396 -3.04 24.93 24.74
N LEU A 397 -3.44 26.15 24.39
CA LEU A 397 -2.74 27.37 24.78
C LEU A 397 -2.84 27.64 26.29
N ALA A 398 -4.04 27.54 26.86
CA ALA A 398 -4.27 27.77 28.29
C ALA A 398 -3.54 26.75 29.16
N PHE A 399 -3.67 25.46 28.83
CA PHE A 399 -3.04 24.38 29.57
C PHE A 399 -1.52 24.44 29.45
N SER A 400 -1.00 24.57 28.24
CA SER A 400 0.46 24.58 28.02
C SER A 400 1.12 25.83 28.56
N GLY A 401 0.49 27.00 28.43
CA GLY A 401 0.98 28.25 28.99
C GLY A 401 1.04 28.21 30.51
N THR A 402 -0.02 27.71 31.16
CA THR A 402 -0.07 27.57 32.61
C THR A 402 0.99 26.60 33.11
N LEU A 403 1.08 25.40 32.53
CA LEU A 403 2.05 24.39 32.96
C LEU A 403 3.50 24.83 32.71
N LEU A 404 3.76 25.56 31.62
CA LEU A 404 5.09 26.11 31.33
C LEU A 404 5.51 27.12 32.40
N LEU A 405 4.63 28.07 32.75
CA LEU A 405 4.93 29.08 33.78
C LEU A 405 5.18 28.43 35.15
N LEU A 406 4.36 27.46 35.54
CA LEU A 406 4.50 26.74 36.82
C LEU A 406 5.78 25.89 36.88
N THR A 407 6.20 25.30 35.75
CA THR A 407 7.38 24.42 35.72
C THR A 407 8.68 25.15 35.40
N LEU A 408 8.65 26.44 35.05
CA LEU A 408 9.85 27.19 34.67
C LEU A 408 10.98 27.15 35.71
N PRO A 409 10.72 27.29 37.04
CA PRO A 409 11.78 27.16 38.04
C PRO A 409 12.40 25.76 38.07
N LEU A 410 11.58 24.72 37.88
CA LEU A 410 12.03 23.32 37.82
C LEU A 410 12.96 23.08 36.63
N TRP A 411 12.72 23.75 35.49
CA TRP A 411 13.57 23.61 34.32
C TRP A 411 15.01 24.04 34.59
N THR A 412 15.23 25.07 35.41
CA THR A 412 16.57 25.52 35.81
C THR A 412 17.32 24.43 36.58
N PHE A 413 16.65 23.78 37.54
CA PHE A 413 17.24 22.68 38.30
C PHE A 413 17.54 21.47 37.41
N ILE A 414 16.61 21.11 36.51
CA ILE A 414 16.82 20.03 35.54
C ILE A 414 18.01 20.35 34.62
N ALA A 415 18.11 21.59 34.14
CA ALA A 415 19.20 22.02 33.26
C ALA A 415 20.57 21.90 33.95
N ILE A 416 20.67 22.32 35.22
CA ILE A 416 21.88 22.17 36.03
C ILE A 416 22.20 20.68 36.22
N ALA A 417 21.23 19.86 36.60
CA ALA A 417 21.43 18.42 36.80
C ALA A 417 21.93 17.73 35.52
N ILE A 418 21.37 18.05 34.36
CA ILE A 418 21.81 17.52 33.06
C ILE A 418 23.25 17.92 32.74
N LYS A 419 23.62 19.17 33.02
CA LYS A 419 24.97 19.71 32.77
C LYS A 419 26.03 19.10 33.70
N LEU A 420 25.65 18.76 34.93
CA LEU A 420 26.53 18.09 35.89
C LEU A 420 26.69 16.58 35.59
N ASP A 421 25.66 15.94 35.02
CA ASP A 421 25.67 14.50 34.75
C ASP A 421 26.39 14.12 33.45
N SER A 422 26.34 14.97 32.40
CA SER A 422 26.96 14.67 31.11
C SER A 422 27.31 15.91 30.28
N ARG A 423 28.31 15.80 29.40
CA ARG A 423 28.70 16.87 28.45
C ARG A 423 27.64 17.05 27.33
N GLY A 424 27.52 18.28 26.83
CA GLY A 424 26.68 18.65 25.67
C GLY A 424 25.51 19.63 25.99
N PRO A 425 24.50 19.77 25.11
CA PRO A 425 23.36 20.68 25.28
C PRO A 425 22.29 20.18 26.27
N VAL A 426 21.56 21.08 26.94
CA VAL A 426 20.47 20.73 27.86
C VAL A 426 19.27 20.16 27.11
N PHE A 427 18.92 20.77 25.98
CA PHE A 427 17.81 20.36 25.15
C PHE A 427 18.28 19.43 24.04
N PHE A 428 17.44 18.44 23.75
CA PHE A 428 17.54 17.56 22.60
C PHE A 428 16.37 17.84 21.67
N ALA A 429 16.62 17.89 20.36
CA ALA A 429 15.60 18.14 19.36
C ALA A 429 15.63 17.01 18.31
N GLN A 430 14.47 16.44 18.03
CA GLN A 430 14.33 15.40 17.01
C GLN A 430 13.24 15.76 16.02
N THR A 431 13.51 15.58 14.73
CA THR A 431 12.51 15.78 13.68
C THR A 431 11.43 14.69 13.77
N ARG A 432 10.18 15.11 13.95
CA ARG A 432 8.99 14.25 13.98
C ARG A 432 7.95 14.78 13.00
N CYS A 433 6.95 13.96 12.71
CA CYS A 433 5.91 14.31 11.75
C CYS A 433 4.69 14.85 12.48
N GLY A 434 4.30 16.06 12.11
CA GLY A 434 3.12 16.76 12.58
C GLY A 434 1.90 16.52 11.67
N LYS A 435 0.82 17.25 11.93
CA LYS A 435 -0.42 17.21 11.14
C LYS A 435 -0.09 17.44 9.66
N ASP A 436 -0.77 16.71 8.79
CA ASP A 436 -0.54 16.73 7.34
C ASP A 436 0.94 16.48 7.03
N ALA A 437 1.57 15.56 7.78
CA ALA A 437 2.98 15.18 7.68
C ALA A 437 4.00 16.33 7.72
N ARG A 438 3.63 17.50 8.24
CA ARG A 438 4.57 18.64 8.32
C ARG A 438 5.67 18.31 9.32
N PRO A 439 6.96 18.28 8.93
CA PRO A 439 8.03 17.98 9.86
C PRO A 439 8.19 19.13 10.86
N PHE A 440 8.41 18.79 12.13
CA PHE A 440 8.74 19.76 13.17
C PHE A 440 9.81 19.19 14.11
N LYS A 441 10.54 20.09 14.78
CA LYS A 441 11.53 19.70 15.80
C LYS A 441 10.81 19.51 17.14
N MET A 442 10.63 18.26 17.56
CA MET A 442 10.11 17.93 18.88
C MET A 442 11.24 18.12 19.92
N ILE A 443 11.02 19.03 20.87
CA ILE A 443 12.03 19.44 21.85
C ILE A 443 11.83 18.67 23.16
N LYS A 444 12.91 18.17 23.75
CA LYS A 444 12.93 17.45 25.03
C LYS A 444 14.14 17.87 25.85
N PHE A 445 14.15 17.53 27.13
CA PHE A 445 15.40 17.51 27.88
C PHE A 445 16.28 16.36 27.41
N ARG A 446 17.60 16.56 27.42
CA ARG A 446 18.54 15.49 27.09
C ARG A 446 18.51 14.43 28.18
N THR A 447 18.23 13.19 27.77
CA THR A 447 18.24 12.03 28.66
C THR A 447 19.30 11.00 28.28
N MET A 448 19.90 11.11 27.10
CA MET A 448 20.85 10.15 26.56
C MET A 448 22.25 10.75 26.40
N VAL A 449 23.26 9.87 26.38
CA VAL A 449 24.66 10.22 26.07
C VAL A 449 24.79 10.72 24.62
N GLN A 450 25.89 11.39 24.31
CA GLN A 450 26.09 12.01 22.99
C GLN A 450 26.19 10.96 21.87
N GLU A 451 26.76 9.81 22.18
CA GLU A 451 27.02 8.67 21.29
C GLU A 451 25.81 7.72 21.14
N ALA A 452 24.63 8.13 21.63
CA ALA A 452 23.47 7.25 21.74
C ALA A 452 23.01 6.62 20.41
N GLU A 453 23.14 7.32 19.27
CA GLU A 453 22.73 6.77 17.97
C GLU A 453 23.73 5.72 17.44
N GLU A 454 25.02 5.86 17.72
CA GLU A 454 26.04 4.86 17.42
C GLU A 454 25.82 3.59 18.25
N ILE A 455 25.61 3.77 19.56
CA ILE A 455 25.31 2.66 20.48
C ILE A 455 24.04 1.94 20.02
N LYS A 456 22.97 2.67 19.70
CA LYS A 456 21.70 2.12 19.20
C LYS A 456 21.89 1.20 17.99
N THR A 457 22.76 1.57 17.07
CA THR A 457 23.05 0.76 15.87
C THR A 457 23.68 -0.58 16.25
N ARG A 458 24.56 -0.61 17.27
CA ARG A 458 25.19 -1.84 17.77
C ARG A 458 24.23 -2.74 18.56
N ILE A 459 23.27 -2.15 19.26
CA ILE A 459 22.31 -2.87 20.12
C ILE A 459 20.94 -3.07 19.47
N GLN A 460 20.80 -2.79 18.16
CA GLN A 460 19.51 -2.85 17.46
C GLN A 460 18.87 -4.24 17.52
N ASN A 461 19.69 -5.29 17.55
CA ASN A 461 19.24 -6.68 17.67
C ASN A 461 18.61 -7.03 19.02
N LEU A 462 18.80 -6.19 20.05
CA LEU A 462 18.23 -6.37 21.38
C LEU A 462 16.84 -5.72 21.52
N ASN A 463 16.30 -5.12 20.45
CA ASN A 463 15.02 -4.42 20.49
C ASN A 463 13.89 -5.33 21.01
N GLN A 464 13.19 -4.89 22.05
CA GLN A 464 12.08 -5.62 22.66
C GLN A 464 10.72 -5.15 22.13
N SER A 465 10.68 -4.14 21.24
CA SER A 465 9.46 -3.74 20.55
C SER A 465 9.28 -4.56 19.27
N ASP A 466 8.07 -5.02 19.04
CA ASP A 466 7.53 -5.66 17.83
C ASP A 466 7.35 -4.71 16.63
N GLY A 467 7.61 -3.42 16.81
CA GLY A 467 7.42 -2.39 15.80
C GLY A 467 8.71 -1.63 15.47
N PRO A 468 8.60 -0.56 14.68
CA PRO A 468 9.74 0.25 14.26
C PRO A 468 10.34 1.13 15.38
N MET A 469 9.69 1.12 16.55
CA MET A 469 10.19 1.76 17.76
C MET A 469 11.34 0.94 18.34
N PHE A 470 12.38 1.60 18.84
CA PHE A 470 13.45 0.95 19.57
C PHE A 470 13.26 1.12 21.08
N LYS A 471 13.10 0.02 21.81
CA LYS A 471 12.99 0.01 23.28
C LYS A 471 13.68 -1.23 23.84
N ILE A 472 14.49 -1.03 24.87
CA ILE A 472 15.10 -2.07 25.67
C ILE A 472 15.02 -1.70 27.15
N ASP A 473 14.91 -2.70 28.01
CA ASP A 473 15.04 -2.51 29.45
C ASP A 473 16.51 -2.26 29.82
N GLY A 474 16.75 -1.32 30.74
CA GLY A 474 18.11 -0.97 31.16
C GLY A 474 18.95 -0.33 30.05
N ASP A 475 18.35 0.51 29.22
CA ASP A 475 18.99 1.13 28.05
C ASP A 475 20.33 1.83 28.42
N PRO A 476 21.48 1.33 27.90
CA PRO A 476 22.80 1.84 28.26
C PRO A 476 23.06 3.24 27.67
N ARG A 477 22.18 3.72 26.79
CA ARG A 477 22.26 5.07 26.21
C ARG A 477 21.78 6.13 27.19
N GLU A 478 21.02 5.76 28.22
CA GLU A 478 20.46 6.69 29.19
C GLU A 478 21.52 7.16 30.21
N THR A 479 21.54 8.46 30.47
CA THR A 479 22.32 9.07 31.57
C THR A 479 21.65 8.82 32.93
N ARG A 480 22.34 9.06 34.05
CA ARG A 480 21.77 8.79 35.39
C ARG A 480 20.58 9.71 35.67
N VAL A 481 20.74 11.01 35.40
CA VAL A 481 19.65 12.00 35.47
C VAL A 481 18.61 11.71 34.39
N GLY A 482 19.04 11.34 33.18
CA GLY A 482 18.13 11.00 32.09
C GLY A 482 17.17 9.85 32.42
N ARG A 483 17.65 8.82 33.11
CA ARG A 483 16.81 7.70 33.59
C ARG A 483 15.72 8.19 34.54
N PHE A 484 16.05 9.10 35.46
CA PHE A 484 15.07 9.71 36.37
C PHE A 484 14.04 10.55 35.60
N LEU A 485 14.49 11.39 34.67
CA LEU A 485 13.61 12.25 33.87
C LEU A 485 12.63 11.43 33.00
N ARG A 486 13.08 10.32 32.41
CA ARG A 486 12.22 9.43 31.61
C ARG A 486 11.23 8.65 32.45
N ARG A 487 11.62 8.20 33.65
CA ARG A 487 10.73 7.53 34.59
C ARG A 487 9.57 8.43 35.02
N THR A 488 9.84 9.72 35.20
CA THR A 488 8.88 10.73 35.64
C THR A 488 8.17 11.46 34.49
N ASN A 489 8.57 11.21 33.23
CA ASN A 489 8.18 11.97 32.02
C ASN A 489 8.51 13.47 32.07
N LEU A 490 9.39 13.90 32.99
CA LEU A 490 9.84 15.29 33.06
C LEU A 490 10.66 15.67 31.83
N ASP A 491 11.25 14.70 31.13
CA ASP A 491 11.97 14.94 29.88
C ASP A 491 11.11 15.53 28.76
N GLU A 492 9.79 15.32 28.84
CA GLU A 492 8.83 15.75 27.82
C GLU A 492 8.28 17.17 28.05
N LEU A 493 8.55 17.81 29.18
CA LEU A 493 8.09 19.18 29.48
C LEU A 493 8.45 20.22 28.39
N PRO A 494 9.63 20.17 27.74
CA PRO A 494 9.96 21.12 26.67
C PRO A 494 9.05 21.08 25.45
N GLN A 495 8.28 19.99 25.27
CA GLN A 495 7.28 19.89 24.20
C GLN A 495 6.11 20.88 24.38
N LEU A 496 5.91 21.45 25.57
CA LEU A 496 4.92 22.52 25.79
C LEU A 496 5.18 23.72 24.86
N LEU A 497 6.45 24.01 24.55
CA LEU A 497 6.81 25.02 23.54
C LEU A 497 6.30 24.65 22.15
N ASN A 498 6.37 23.37 21.77
CA ASN A 498 5.83 22.88 20.50
C ASN A 498 4.30 23.01 20.45
N VAL A 499 3.62 22.81 21.58
CA VAL A 499 2.17 23.02 21.67
C VAL A 499 1.82 24.49 21.50
N LEU A 500 2.52 25.40 22.20
CA LEU A 500 2.31 26.85 22.05
C LEU A 500 2.54 27.32 20.61
N GLN A 501 3.59 26.84 19.95
CA GLN A 501 3.88 27.12 18.53
C GLN A 501 2.84 26.55 17.55
N GLY A 502 1.97 25.64 17.99
CA GLY A 502 0.96 24.99 17.14
C GLY A 502 1.51 23.82 16.31
N HIS A 503 2.73 23.37 16.59
CA HIS A 503 3.30 22.17 15.98
C HIS A 503 2.71 20.89 16.60
N MET A 504 2.35 20.96 17.88
CA MET A 504 1.73 19.88 18.65
C MET A 504 0.45 20.35 19.33
N SER A 505 -0.26 19.39 19.92
CA SER A 505 -1.44 19.55 20.76
C SER A 505 -1.17 18.92 22.13
N VAL A 506 -1.89 19.30 23.19
CA VAL A 506 -1.81 18.62 24.49
C VAL A 506 -2.29 17.16 24.34
N VAL A 507 -3.38 16.95 23.60
CA VAL A 507 -3.98 15.63 23.37
C VAL A 507 -3.95 15.27 21.89
N GLY A 508 -3.49 14.07 21.57
CA GLY A 508 -3.40 13.57 20.21
C GLY A 508 -2.56 12.30 20.08
N PRO A 509 -2.50 11.70 18.87
CA PRO A 509 -1.58 10.59 18.60
C PRO A 509 -0.14 11.03 18.84
N ARG A 510 0.70 10.16 19.41
CA ARG A 510 2.09 10.53 19.71
C ARG A 510 2.89 10.79 18.42
N PRO A 511 3.74 11.83 18.35
CA PRO A 511 4.55 12.09 17.16
C PRO A 511 5.52 10.95 16.86
N LEU A 512 5.49 10.47 15.61
CA LEU A 512 6.43 9.46 15.08
C LEU A 512 7.38 10.10 14.06
N SER A 513 8.55 9.49 13.84
CA SER A 513 9.41 9.88 12.72
C SER A 513 8.89 9.27 11.42
N MET A 514 9.30 9.84 10.27
CA MET A 514 8.96 9.24 8.97
C MET A 514 9.48 7.81 8.85
N SER A 515 10.69 7.55 9.36
CA SER A 515 11.29 6.21 9.35
C SER A 515 10.45 5.17 10.10
N GLU A 516 9.74 5.58 11.16
CA GLU A 516 8.85 4.71 11.93
C GLU A 516 7.50 4.50 11.23
N MET A 517 7.07 5.43 10.37
CA MET A 517 5.78 5.36 9.70
C MET A 517 5.83 4.85 8.27
N ARG A 518 7.02 4.61 7.72
CA ARG A 518 7.19 4.19 6.31
C ARG A 518 6.50 2.87 5.97
N PHE A 519 6.32 1.99 6.95
CA PHE A 519 5.92 0.60 6.75
C PHE A 519 4.42 0.38 6.48
N ASN A 520 3.57 1.41 6.66
CA ASN A 520 2.14 1.28 6.38
C ASN A 520 1.45 2.67 6.21
N PRO A 521 1.12 3.04 4.97
CA PRO A 521 0.42 4.30 4.65
C PRO A 521 -0.96 4.43 5.27
N HIS A 522 -1.69 3.33 5.42
CA HIS A 522 -3.10 3.37 5.77
C HIS A 522 -3.30 3.96 7.16
N TRP A 523 -2.62 3.43 8.18
CA TRP A 523 -2.72 4.01 9.52
C TRP A 523 -1.92 5.30 9.67
N ARG A 524 -0.82 5.46 8.92
CA ARG A 524 -0.01 6.69 8.93
C ARG A 524 -0.87 7.89 8.55
N ASP A 525 -1.53 7.81 7.40
CA ASP A 525 -2.27 8.93 6.83
C ASP A 525 -3.48 9.28 7.70
N VAL A 526 -4.14 8.29 8.33
CA VAL A 526 -5.23 8.55 9.29
C VAL A 526 -4.73 9.30 10.52
N ARG A 527 -3.63 8.87 11.15
CA ARG A 527 -3.07 9.52 12.34
C ARG A 527 -2.60 10.95 12.10
N LEU A 528 -2.14 11.25 10.88
CA LEU A 528 -1.64 12.58 10.50
C LEU A 528 -2.76 13.57 10.16
N LYS A 529 -4.04 13.16 10.19
CA LYS A 529 -5.20 14.07 10.00
C LYS A 529 -5.41 15.04 11.16
N VAL A 530 -4.93 14.70 12.35
CA VAL A 530 -5.04 15.53 13.57
C VAL A 530 -3.66 16.00 14.03
N GLN A 531 -3.59 16.99 14.93
CA GLN A 531 -2.33 17.37 15.56
C GLN A 531 -1.86 16.28 16.53
N GLN A 532 -0.55 16.04 16.53
CA GLN A 532 0.07 15.04 17.39
C GLN A 532 0.16 15.56 18.82
N GLY A 533 -0.06 14.66 19.78
CA GLY A 533 -0.26 14.97 21.18
C GLY A 533 0.98 14.80 22.05
N LEU A 534 1.06 15.60 23.11
CA LEU A 534 1.90 15.29 24.28
C LEU A 534 1.37 14.03 24.99
N THR A 535 0.05 13.97 25.18
CA THR A 535 -0.66 12.80 25.70
C THR A 535 -1.72 12.26 24.72
N GLY A 536 -2.16 11.02 24.88
CA GLY A 536 -3.15 10.37 24.04
C GLY A 536 -3.77 9.12 24.69
N LEU A 537 -4.72 8.50 23.99
CA LEU A 537 -5.42 7.30 24.47
C LEU A 537 -4.47 6.16 24.87
N TRP A 538 -3.35 6.03 24.16
CA TRP A 538 -2.31 5.06 24.50
C TRP A 538 -1.75 5.23 25.91
N GLN A 539 -1.45 6.45 26.36
CA GLN A 539 -0.88 6.67 27.69
C GLN A 539 -1.84 6.23 28.80
N ILE A 540 -3.15 6.38 28.60
CA ILE A 540 -4.13 6.02 29.62
C ILE A 540 -4.51 4.53 29.56
N LYS A 541 -4.82 4.00 28.37
CA LYS A 541 -5.34 2.62 28.16
C LYS A 541 -4.25 1.57 27.92
N GLY A 542 -3.01 1.97 27.61
CA GLY A 542 -1.92 1.05 27.33
C GLY A 542 -1.55 0.19 28.54
N LYS A 543 -1.44 -1.14 28.32
CA LYS A 543 -0.91 -2.14 29.27
C LYS A 543 0.63 -2.18 29.20
N SER A 544 1.28 -2.87 30.14
CA SER A 544 2.75 -2.97 30.19
C SER A 544 3.36 -3.90 29.12
N THR A 545 2.59 -4.84 28.58
CA THR A 545 3.02 -5.91 27.65
C THR A 545 2.91 -5.55 26.17
N ASN A 546 3.06 -4.28 25.84
CA ASN A 546 2.27 -3.68 24.78
C ASN A 546 2.96 -3.62 23.41
N PHE A 547 2.50 -4.48 22.51
CA PHE A 547 2.78 -4.50 21.07
C PHE A 547 2.45 -3.15 20.39
N PHE A 548 3.31 -2.67 19.50
CA PHE A 548 3.21 -1.46 18.69
C PHE A 548 1.90 -1.40 17.90
N HIS A 549 1.38 -2.55 17.45
CA HIS A 549 0.10 -2.59 16.76
C HIS A 549 -1.07 -2.08 17.63
N ASN A 550 -1.11 -2.43 18.92
CA ASN A 550 -2.15 -1.95 19.84
C ASN A 550 -2.07 -0.44 20.07
N TRP A 551 -0.86 0.12 20.00
CA TRP A 551 -0.67 1.56 20.08
C TRP A 551 -1.29 2.24 18.88
N ILE A 552 -0.98 1.76 17.67
CA ILE A 552 -1.58 2.31 16.45
C ILE A 552 -3.11 2.22 16.50
N GLN A 553 -3.70 1.12 16.98
CA GLN A 553 -5.15 1.01 17.14
C GLN A 553 -5.73 2.10 18.05
N LEU A 554 -5.09 2.37 19.20
CA LEU A 554 -5.54 3.42 20.12
C LEU A 554 -5.35 4.83 19.55
N ASP A 555 -4.32 5.04 18.72
CA ASP A 555 -4.15 6.30 17.99
C ASP A 555 -5.25 6.48 16.91
N LEU A 556 -5.62 5.42 16.19
CA LEU A 556 -6.73 5.45 15.22
C LEU A 556 -8.08 5.68 15.90
N GLN A 557 -8.34 5.00 17.02
CA GLN A 557 -9.53 5.21 17.84
C GLN A 557 -9.66 6.68 18.25
N TYR A 558 -8.55 7.31 18.67
CA TYR A 558 -8.58 8.73 19.04
C TYR A 558 -8.97 9.61 17.86
N VAL A 559 -8.43 9.36 16.65
CA VAL A 559 -8.77 10.13 15.45
C VAL A 559 -10.26 10.01 15.12
N ASP A 560 -10.85 8.84 15.34
CA ASP A 560 -12.27 8.60 15.06
C ASP A 560 -13.22 9.22 16.10
N GLU A 561 -12.81 9.28 17.37
CA GLU A 561 -13.63 9.68 18.52
C GLU A 561 -13.27 11.07 19.07
N CYS A 562 -12.31 11.79 18.47
CA CYS A 562 -11.78 13.03 19.03
C CYS A 562 -12.90 14.05 19.28
N SER A 563 -12.95 14.55 20.52
CA SER A 563 -13.92 15.54 20.98
C SER A 563 -13.37 16.28 22.19
N PHE A 564 -13.91 17.47 22.47
CA PHE A 564 -13.44 18.29 23.58
C PHE A 564 -13.53 17.58 24.95
N LEU A 565 -14.64 16.85 25.18
CA LEU A 565 -14.83 16.08 26.41
C LEU A 565 -13.85 14.91 26.52
N LEU A 566 -13.56 14.23 25.40
CA LEU A 566 -12.56 13.17 25.37
C LEU A 566 -11.17 13.73 25.69
N ASP A 567 -10.82 14.89 25.15
CA ASP A 567 -9.53 15.53 25.42
C ASP A 567 -9.37 15.88 26.90
N LEU A 568 -10.39 16.49 27.53
CA LEU A 568 -10.39 16.75 28.97
C LEU A 568 -10.24 15.48 29.79
N LYS A 569 -10.96 14.41 29.42
CA LYS A 569 -10.87 13.10 30.07
C LYS A 569 -9.45 12.54 29.97
N ILE A 570 -8.81 12.62 28.80
CA ILE A 570 -7.44 12.13 28.61
C ILE A 570 -6.46 12.94 29.45
N ILE A 571 -6.57 14.28 29.49
CA ILE A 571 -5.70 15.14 30.31
C ILE A 571 -5.83 14.76 31.79
N PHE A 572 -7.06 14.66 32.30
CA PHE A 572 -7.33 14.30 33.68
C PHE A 572 -6.74 12.93 34.05
N LEU A 573 -7.06 11.89 33.27
CA LEU A 573 -6.55 10.54 33.52
C LEU A 573 -5.02 10.46 33.39
N THR A 574 -4.41 11.25 32.51
CA THR A 574 -2.95 11.32 32.37
C THR A 574 -2.32 11.91 33.64
N PHE A 575 -2.90 12.98 34.18
CA PHE A 575 -2.41 13.62 35.40
C PHE A 575 -2.42 12.67 36.61
N PHE A 576 -3.52 11.96 36.85
CA PHE A 576 -3.60 10.98 37.94
C PHE A 576 -2.64 9.79 37.74
N LYS A 577 -2.49 9.31 36.50
CA LYS A 577 -1.55 8.22 36.19
C LYS A 577 -0.08 8.65 36.35
N ALA A 578 0.22 9.93 36.18
CA ALA A 578 1.54 10.49 36.46
C ALA A 578 1.81 10.57 37.96
N LEU A 579 0.83 11.04 38.75
CA LEU A 579 0.90 11.08 40.22
C LEU A 579 1.06 9.70 40.85
N SER A 580 0.40 8.66 40.32
CA SER A 580 0.51 7.30 40.86
C SER A 580 1.84 6.60 40.57
N LYS A 581 2.73 7.21 39.78
CA LYS A 581 4.06 6.67 39.41
C LYS A 581 5.22 7.30 40.19
N VAL A 582 4.97 8.45 40.81
CA VAL A 582 5.86 9.12 41.76
C VAL A 582 5.66 8.47 43.12
#